data_AF-A0A0F9TC72-F1
#
_entry.id   AF-A0A0F9TC72-F1
#
_cell.length_a   1.000
_cell.length_b   1.000
_cell.length_c   1.000
_cell.angle_alpha   90.00
_cell.angle_beta   90.00
_cell.angle_gamma   90.00
#
_symmetry.space_group_name_H-M   'P 1'
#
loop_
_entity.id
_entity.type
_entity.pdbx_description
1 polymer ?
#
loop_
_entity_poly.entity_id
_entity_poly.type
_entity_poly.pdbx_seq_one_letter_code
_entity_poly.pdbx_strand_id
1 'polypeptide(L)' 'MRKKPYTGIGISRVPCFKCGKPSSQQWSICCLNSEYKGVCKTCDTKLNRMVLSFMGFRSQDVERIIKNYQIA' A
#
# COMPACT_ATOMS: atom_id res chain seq x y z
N MET A 1 7.09 -10.66 13.49
CA MET A 1 5.85 -10.06 12.95
C MET A 1 5.59 -8.70 13.59
N ARG A 2 5.14 -7.71 12.81
CA ARG A 2 4.87 -6.34 13.30
C ARG A 2 3.36 -6.10 13.39
N LYS A 3 2.82 -5.96 14.61
CA LYS A 3 1.38 -5.75 14.86
C LYS A 3 0.94 -4.30 15.05
N LYS A 4 1.89 -3.36 15.09
CA LYS A 4 1.62 -1.92 15.20
C LYS A 4 2.16 -1.21 13.95
N PRO A 5 1.56 -0.11 13.49
CA PRO A 5 2.09 0.65 12.36
C PRO A 5 3.56 1.03 12.55
N TYR A 6 4.32 1.10 11.46
CA TYR A 6 5.62 1.79 11.42
C TYR A 6 5.40 3.29 11.57
N THR A 7 6.37 3.97 12.20
CA THR A 7 6.42 5.43 12.19
C THR A 7 6.84 5.93 10.80
N GLY A 8 6.59 7.20 10.49
CA GLY A 8 7.01 7.79 9.21
C GLY A 8 8.52 7.70 8.95
N ILE A 9 9.34 7.88 10.00
CA ILE A 9 10.80 7.68 9.90
C ILE A 9 11.14 6.18 9.85
N GLY A 10 10.43 5.35 10.61
CA GLY A 10 10.74 3.93 10.72
C GLY A 10 10.48 3.17 9.43
N ILE A 11 9.48 3.56 8.64
CA ILE A 11 9.08 2.83 7.44
C ILE A 11 10.09 2.95 6.29
N SER A 12 10.84 4.05 6.19
CA SER A 12 11.84 4.24 5.14
C SER A 12 13.00 3.25 5.21
N ARG A 13 13.22 2.65 6.39
CA ARG A 13 14.22 1.60 6.64
C ARG A 13 13.69 0.18 6.35
N VAL A 14 12.39 0.05 6.08
CA VAL A 14 11.74 -1.24 5.85
C VAL A 14 11.70 -1.51 4.34
N PRO A 15 12.25 -2.65 3.86
CA PRO A 15 12.14 -3.01 2.45
C PRO A 15 10.69 -3.34 2.09
N CYS A 16 10.28 -2.94 0.89
CA CYS A 16 8.97 -3.23 0.35
C CYS A 16 8.77 -4.73 0.27
N PHE A 17 7.68 -5.22 0.86
CA PHE A 17 7.39 -6.64 0.94
C PHE A 17 7.29 -7.33 -0.43
N LYS A 18 6.90 -6.58 -1.48
CA LYS A 18 6.76 -7.14 -2.85
C LYS A 18 8.03 -7.04 -3.71
N CYS A 19 8.84 -5.99 -3.56
CA CYS A 19 9.95 -5.72 -4.50
C CYS A 19 11.27 -5.27 -3.85
N GLY A 20 11.38 -5.22 -2.52
CA GLY A 20 12.62 -4.89 -1.82
C GLY A 20 13.01 -3.40 -1.78
N LYS A 21 12.45 -2.54 -2.64
CA LYS A 21 12.70 -1.09 -2.61
C LYS A 21 12.31 -0.45 -1.27
N PRO A 22 12.90 0.69 -0.85
CA PRO A 22 12.50 1.38 0.37
C PRO A 22 10.98 1.65 0.44
N SER A 23 10.37 1.34 1.58
CA SER A 23 8.94 1.54 1.79
C SER A 23 8.62 2.99 2.14
N SER A 24 7.45 3.44 1.71
CA SER A 24 6.89 4.74 2.11
C SER A 24 5.45 4.63 2.60
N GLN A 25 4.80 3.50 2.33
CA GLN A 25 3.43 3.19 2.70
C GLN A 25 3.39 1.85 3.42
N GLN A 26 2.35 1.60 4.20
CA GLN A 26 2.17 0.33 4.93
C GLN A 26 0.75 -0.16 4.80
N TRP A 27 0.60 -1.48 4.80
CA TRP A 27 -0.69 -2.16 4.75
C TRP A 27 -0.83 -3.10 5.93
N SER A 28 -2.00 -3.06 6.58
CA SER A 28 -2.41 -4.09 7.53
C SER A 28 -3.05 -5.23 6.76
N ILE A 29 -2.49 -6.44 6.89
CA ILE A 29 -2.97 -7.64 6.22
C ILE A 29 -3.67 -8.52 7.26
N CYS A 30 -5.00 -8.45 7.28
CA CYS A 30 -5.83 -9.13 8.29
C CYS A 30 -5.60 -10.65 8.33
N CYS A 31 -5.56 -11.31 7.16
CA CYS A 31 -5.34 -12.75 7.05
C CYS A 31 -3.91 -13.18 7.41
N LEU A 32 -2.99 -12.23 7.54
CA LEU A 32 -1.63 -12.46 8.02
C LEU A 32 -1.54 -12.01 9.49
N ASN A 33 -2.46 -12.50 10.33
CA ASN A 33 -2.53 -12.19 11.76
C ASN A 33 -2.47 -10.67 12.06
N SER A 34 -3.13 -9.87 11.22
CA SER A 34 -3.15 -8.41 11.28
C SER A 34 -1.75 -7.76 11.30
N GLU A 35 -0.83 -8.29 10.48
CA GLU A 35 0.51 -7.72 10.34
C GLU A 35 0.57 -6.48 9.46
N TYR A 36 1.44 -5.55 9.83
CA TYR A 36 1.82 -4.41 9.01
C TYR A 36 3.02 -4.76 8.12
N LYS A 37 2.83 -4.64 6.80
CA LYS A 37 3.90 -4.78 5.80
C LYS A 37 4.18 -3.43 5.14
N GLY A 38 5.47 -3.10 5.01
CA GLY A 38 5.92 -1.94 4.25
C GLY A 38 5.81 -2.19 2.75
N VAL A 39 5.39 -1.18 2.00
CA VAL A 39 5.34 -1.17 0.54
C VAL A 39 5.84 0.17 -0.02
N CYS A 40 6.51 0.12 -1.17
CA CYS A 40 6.90 1.33 -1.89
C CYS A 40 5.70 1.93 -2.62
N LYS A 41 5.73 3.24 -2.93
CA LYS A 41 4.62 3.97 -3.61
C LYS A 41 4.15 3.27 -4.90
N THR A 42 5.06 2.69 -5.69
CA THR A 42 4.70 1.98 -6.93
C THR A 42 3.90 0.71 -6.66
N CYS A 43 4.33 -0.10 -5.68
CA CYS A 43 3.62 -1.32 -5.30
C CYS A 43 2.28 -1.01 -4.61
N ASP A 44 2.27 0.03 -3.77
CA ASP A 44 1.07 0.54 -3.12
C ASP A 44 0.02 0.97 -4.15
N THR A 45 0.42 1.73 -5.17
CA THR A 45 -0.48 2.17 -6.25
C THR A 45 -1.13 0.99 -6.97
N LYS A 46 -0.34 -0.06 -7.28
CA LYS A 46 -0.85 -1.28 -7.91
C LYS A 46 -1.82 -2.03 -6.99
N LEU A 47 -1.53 -2.08 -5.70
CA LEU A 47 -2.38 -2.72 -4.69
C LEU A 47 -3.70 -1.97 -4.53
N ASN A 48 -3.65 -0.64 -4.38
CA ASN A 48 -4.84 0.21 -4.30
C ASN A 48 -5.74 0.05 -5.54
N ARG A 49 -5.16 0.03 -6.75
CA ARG A 49 -5.91 -0.19 -7.99
C ARG A 49 -6.64 -1.54 -7.99
N MET A 50 -5.97 -2.61 -7.55
CA MET A 50 -6.56 -3.94 -7.42
C MET A 50 -7.70 -3.97 -6.39
N VAL A 51 -7.50 -3.34 -5.22
CA VAL A 51 -8.52 -3.26 -4.16
C VAL A 51 -9.73 -2.47 -4.63
N LEU A 52 -9.56 -1.28 -5.23
CA LEU A 52 -10.68 -0.49 -5.74
C LEU A 52 -11.48 -1.27 -6.80
N SER A 53 -10.80 -1.96 -7.71
CA SER A 53 -11.47 -2.80 -8.70
C SER A 53 -12.23 -3.95 -8.04
N PHE A 54 -11.64 -4.61 -7.04
CA PHE A 54 -12.27 -5.69 -6.27
C PHE A 54 -13.51 -5.20 -5.49
N MET A 55 -13.46 -3.98 -4.96
CA MET A 55 -14.57 -3.35 -4.23
C MET A 55 -15.71 -2.87 -5.16
N GLY A 56 -15.61 -3.10 -6.47
CA GLY A 56 -16.68 -2.80 -7.43
C GLY A 56 -16.69 -1.36 -7.96
N PHE A 57 -15.60 -0.60 -7.80
CA PHE A 57 -15.52 0.73 -8.40
C PHE A 57 -15.42 0.62 -9.93
N ARG A 58 -16.11 1.52 -10.64
CA ARG A 58 -16.04 1.60 -12.10
C ARG A 58 -14.62 1.96 -12.53
N SER A 59 -14.16 1.41 -13.65
CA SER A 59 -12.78 1.62 -14.12
C SER A 59 -12.39 3.09 -14.25
N GLN A 60 -13.32 3.95 -14.71
CA GLN A 60 -13.09 5.40 -14.82
C GLN A 60 -12.85 6.06 -13.45
N ASP A 61 -13.57 5.63 -12.43
CA ASP A 61 -13.39 6.13 -11.05
C ASP A 61 -12.08 5.61 -10.46
N VAL A 62 -11.69 4.36 -10.74
CA VAL A 62 -10.40 3.80 -10.30
C VAL A 62 -9.25 4.65 -10.84
N GLU A 63 -9.22 4.98 -12.14
CA GLU A 63 -8.17 5.82 -12.71
C GLU A 63 -8.11 7.21 -12.07
N ARG A 64 -9.27 7.83 -11.87
CA ARG A 64 -9.38 9.16 -11.26
C ARG A 64 -8.86 9.16 -9.82
N ILE A 65 -9.27 8.19 -9.01
CA ILE A 65 -8.83 8.04 -7.62
C ILE A 65 -7.33 7.79 -7.54
N ILE A 66 -6.80 6.88 -8.37
CA ILE A 66 -5.38 6.55 -8.41
C ILE A 66 -4.53 7.74 -8.84
N LYS A 67 -4.96 8.51 -9.84
CA LYS A 67 -4.24 9.71 -10.29
C LYS A 67 -4.10 10.73 -9.16
N ASN A 68 -5.18 10.97 -8.41
CA ASN A 68 -5.15 11.88 -7.26
C ASN A 68 -4.22 11.36 -6.16
N TYR A 69 -4.24 10.05 -5.89
CA TYR A 69 -3.34 9.42 -4.91
C TYR A 69 -1.86 9.53 -5.29
N GLN A 70 -1.51 9.54 -6.58
CA GLN A 70 -0.12 9.67 -7.02
C GLN A 70 0.46 11.08 -6.88
N ILE A 71 -0.40 12.10 -6.87
CA ILE A 71 -0.02 13.52 -6.74
C ILE A 71 0.08 13.94 -5.26
N ALA A 72 -0.60 13.20 -4.37
CA ALA A 72 -0.53 13.34 -2.91
C ALA A 72 0.68 12.60 -2.31
#